data_AF-A0A368U886-F1
#
_entry.id   AF-A0A368U886-F1
#
_cell.length_a   1.000
_cell.length_b   1.000
_cell.length_c   1.000
_cell.angle_alpha   90.00
_cell.angle_beta   90.00
_cell.angle_gamma   90.00
#
_symmetry.space_group_name_H-M   'P 1'
#
loop_
_entity.id
_entity.type
_entity.pdbx_description
1 polymer ?
#
loop_
_entity_poly.entity_id
_entity_poly.type
_entity_poly.pdbx_seq_one_letter_code
_entity_poly.pdbx_strand_id
1 'polypeptide(L)'
;MKTLDNLIMTPEQARESVRLTFERQARCRVERRLAESLAAATNLANGTALVMWLGNGDEANNLEALVTWVGMMLKQLGLMANRRAIPLLLAELERTLWAWEDQAWQ
;
A
#
# COMPACT_ATOMS: atom_id res chain seq x y z
N MET A 1 -20.74 41.39 2.25
CA MET A 1 -19.30 41.05 2.28
C MET A 1 -19.19 39.72 3.03
N LYS A 2 -18.54 38.72 2.43
CA LYS A 2 -18.73 37.27 2.67
C LYS A 2 -18.61 36.86 4.15
N THR A 3 -19.64 36.18 4.66
CA THR A 3 -19.73 35.61 6.01
C THR A 3 -18.70 34.50 6.19
N LEU A 4 -17.96 34.53 7.30
CA LEU A 4 -16.95 33.57 7.73
C LEU A 4 -17.58 32.30 8.34
N ASP A 5 -18.58 31.72 7.68
CA ASP A 5 -19.28 30.51 8.18
C ASP A 5 -18.63 29.18 7.73
N ASN A 6 -17.48 29.24 7.06
CA ASN A 6 -16.87 28.07 6.40
C ASN A 6 -15.77 27.34 7.20
N LEU A 7 -15.55 27.66 8.48
CA LEU A 7 -14.43 27.06 9.25
C LEU A 7 -14.85 26.09 10.37
N ILE A 8 -16.14 26.02 10.73
CA ILE A 8 -16.61 25.12 11.77
C ILE A 8 -17.15 23.85 11.11
N MET A 9 -16.34 22.80 11.12
CA MET A 9 -16.71 21.45 10.73
C MET A 9 -18.00 21.06 11.47
N THR A 10 -19.08 20.76 10.72
CA THR A 10 -20.35 20.38 11.35
C THR A 10 -20.18 19.02 12.05
N PRO A 11 -21.00 18.70 13.07
CA PRO A 11 -20.94 17.40 13.73
C PRO A 11 -21.04 16.21 12.77
N GLU A 12 -21.80 16.34 11.67
CA GLU A 12 -21.91 15.32 10.63
C GLU A 12 -20.63 15.20 9.79
N GLN A 13 -20.01 16.31 9.40
CA GLN A 13 -18.72 16.29 8.69
C GLN A 13 -17.61 15.68 9.57
N ALA A 14 -17.62 15.98 10.87
CA ALA A 14 -16.69 15.41 11.84
C ALA A 14 -16.85 13.87 11.95
N ARG A 15 -18.09 13.39 12.10
CA ARG A 15 -18.39 11.94 12.14
C ARG A 15 -17.95 11.23 10.86
N GLU A 16 -18.24 11.83 9.70
CA GLU A 16 -17.86 11.26 8.41
C GLU A 16 -16.34 11.18 8.25
N SER A 17 -15.62 12.24 8.63
CA SER A 17 -14.15 12.26 8.56
C SER A 17 -13.52 11.22 9.50
N VAL A 18 -14.09 11.04 10.69
CA VAL A 18 -13.70 9.98 11.62
C VAL A 18 -13.94 8.61 10.98
N ARG A 19 -15.11 8.36 10.39
CA ARG A 19 -15.44 7.10 9.71
C ARG A 19 -14.45 6.79 8.57
N LEU A 20 -14.23 7.74 7.67
CA LEU A 20 -13.29 7.60 6.56
C LEU A 20 -11.86 7.34 7.04
N THR A 21 -11.45 7.98 8.13
CA THR A 21 -10.14 7.74 8.74
C THR A 21 -10.04 6.31 9.28
N PHE A 22 -11.07 5.81 9.96
CA PHE A 22 -11.10 4.44 10.45
C PHE A 22 -11.09 3.41 9.32
N GLU A 23 -11.85 3.63 8.25
CA GLU A 23 -11.87 2.77 7.07
C GLU A 23 -10.50 2.73 6.38
N ARG A 24 -9.87 3.90 6.21
CA ARG A 24 -8.52 4.00 5.66
C ARG A 24 -7.52 3.25 6.53
N GLN A 25 -7.56 3.45 7.85
CA GLN A 25 -6.66 2.74 8.76
C GLN A 25 -6.88 1.22 8.72
N ALA A 26 -8.14 0.75 8.69
CA ALA A 26 -8.45 -0.67 8.61
C ALA A 26 -7.90 -1.27 7.31
N ARG A 27 -8.08 -0.58 6.18
CA ARG A 27 -7.52 -0.95 4.89
C ARG A 27 -5.99 -1.02 4.95
N CYS A 28 -5.30 0.02 5.44
CA CYS A 28 -3.85 0.03 5.55
C CYS A 28 -3.32 -1.11 6.44
N ARG A 29 -4.03 -1.47 7.51
CA ARG A 29 -3.66 -2.63 8.35
C ARG A 29 -3.74 -3.95 7.57
N VAL A 30 -4.75 -4.14 6.72
CA VAL A 30 -4.88 -5.36 5.92
C VAL A 30 -3.85 -5.40 4.79
N GLU A 31 -3.63 -4.28 4.09
CA GLU A 31 -2.58 -4.15 3.08
C GLU A 31 -1.20 -4.47 3.67
N ARG A 32 -0.90 -3.94 4.87
CA ARG A 32 0.34 -4.27 5.59
C ARG A 32 0.48 -5.75 5.90
N ARG A 33 -0.58 -6.41 6.39
CA ARG A 33 -0.55 -7.86 6.68
C ARG A 33 -0.34 -8.70 5.42
N LEU A 34 -0.92 -8.27 4.30
CA LEU A 34 -0.66 -8.90 3.00
C LEU A 34 0.81 -8.72 2.61
N ALA A 35 1.35 -7.51 2.70
CA ALA A 35 2.76 -7.23 2.43
C ALA A 35 3.70 -8.05 3.33
N GLU A 36 3.42 -8.15 4.63
CA GLU A 36 4.18 -9.00 5.56
C GLU A 36 4.14 -10.49 5.15
N SER A 37 2.98 -10.98 4.68
CA SER A 37 2.84 -12.35 4.19
C SER A 37 3.66 -12.59 2.92
N LEU A 38 3.65 -11.62 2.00
CA LEU A 38 4.44 -11.68 0.76
C LEU A 38 5.94 -11.60 1.06
N ALA A 39 6.35 -10.68 1.94
CA ALA A 39 7.74 -10.53 2.36
C ALA A 39 8.29 -11.82 2.97
N ALA A 40 7.49 -12.50 3.80
CA ALA A 40 7.86 -13.80 4.34
C ALA A 40 7.96 -14.89 3.25
N ALA A 41 7.05 -14.89 2.28
CA ALA A 41 7.03 -15.86 1.19
C ALA A 41 8.22 -15.70 0.23
N THR A 42 8.68 -14.47 -0.01
CA THR A 42 9.79 -14.16 -0.92
C THR A 42 11.13 -13.97 -0.23
N ASN A 43 11.19 -14.14 1.10
CA ASN A 43 12.37 -13.81 1.91
C ASN A 43 12.91 -12.40 1.62
N LEU A 44 12.01 -11.42 1.61
CA LEU A 44 12.33 -10.02 1.29
C LEU A 44 13.43 -9.50 2.21
N ALA A 45 14.51 -9.01 1.61
CA ALA A 45 15.61 -8.44 2.37
C ALA A 45 15.18 -7.17 3.12
N ASN A 46 15.71 -7.02 4.33
CA ASN A 46 15.68 -5.73 5.04
C ASN A 46 16.48 -4.67 4.28
N GLY A 47 16.23 -3.39 4.59
CA GLY A 47 16.92 -2.25 3.97
C GLY A 47 16.01 -1.45 3.04
N THR A 48 16.61 -0.76 2.07
CA THR A 48 15.93 0.25 1.23
C THR A 48 16.12 0.03 -0.28
N ALA A 49 16.80 -1.04 -0.69
CA ALA A 49 17.17 -1.27 -2.09
C ALA A 49 15.97 -1.38 -3.05
N LEU A 50 14.80 -1.79 -2.55
CA LEU A 50 13.58 -1.98 -3.35
C LEU A 50 12.61 -0.80 -3.26
N VAL A 51 12.94 0.24 -2.50
CA VAL A 51 12.05 1.41 -2.29
C VAL A 51 11.72 2.09 -3.61
N MET A 52 12.71 2.31 -4.47
CA MET A 52 12.50 2.93 -5.80
C MET A 52 11.77 2.03 -6.80
N TRP A 53 11.66 0.72 -6.52
CA TRP A 53 11.13 -0.27 -7.46
C TRP A 53 9.72 -0.74 -7.11
N LEU A 54 9.42 -0.84 -5.82
CA LEU A 54 8.11 -1.24 -5.31
C LEU A 54 7.28 -0.02 -4.87
N GLY A 55 7.93 0.99 -4.32
CA GLY A 55 7.30 2.15 -3.70
C GLY A 55 7.28 3.40 -4.58
N ASN A 56 6.94 4.52 -3.96
CA ASN A 56 7.01 5.84 -4.59
C ASN A 56 8.35 6.54 -4.37
N GLY A 57 9.24 5.96 -3.55
CA GLY A 57 10.55 6.53 -3.22
C GLY A 57 10.61 7.25 -1.87
N ASP A 58 9.48 7.37 -1.18
CA ASP A 58 9.36 8.06 0.11
C ASP A 58 9.23 7.10 1.31
N GLU A 59 9.17 5.80 1.05
CA GLU A 59 9.07 4.78 2.07
C GLU A 59 10.38 4.57 2.85
N ALA A 60 10.28 4.30 4.15
CA ALA A 60 11.46 4.20 5.01
C ALA A 60 12.27 2.91 4.78
N ASN A 61 11.66 1.87 4.19
CA ASN A 61 12.28 0.58 3.94
C ASN A 61 11.49 -0.25 2.90
N ASN A 62 12.08 -1.38 2.49
CA ASN A 62 11.52 -2.32 1.52
C ASN A 62 10.12 -2.84 1.91
N LEU A 63 9.85 -3.05 3.20
CA LEU A 63 8.54 -3.52 3.65
C LEU A 63 7.48 -2.43 3.48
N GLU A 64 7.80 -1.19 3.80
CA GLU A 64 6.90 -0.05 3.57
C GLU A 64 6.65 0.16 2.07
N ALA A 65 7.69 0.06 1.24
CA ALA A 65 7.54 0.08 -0.22
C ALA A 65 6.65 -1.06 -0.73
N LEU A 66 6.78 -2.26 -0.15
CA LEU A 66 5.91 -3.37 -0.47
C LEU A 66 4.45 -3.13 -0.02
N VAL A 67 4.21 -2.44 1.08
CA VAL A 67 2.85 -2.03 1.49
C VAL A 67 2.24 -1.10 0.45
N THR A 68 3.00 -0.09 -0.01
CA THR A 68 2.57 0.80 -1.09
C THR A 68 2.24 0.01 -2.35
N TRP A 69 3.15 -0.89 -2.76
CA TRP A 69 2.97 -1.75 -3.93
C TRP A 69 1.70 -2.60 -3.83
N VAL A 70 1.44 -3.26 -2.70
CA VAL A 70 0.22 -4.04 -2.47
C VAL A 70 -1.03 -3.16 -2.63
N GLY A 71 -1.02 -1.95 -2.06
CA GLY A 71 -2.13 -1.01 -2.19
C GLY A 71 -2.38 -0.57 -3.64
N MET A 72 -1.32 -0.39 -4.43
CA MET A 72 -1.41 -0.08 -5.87
C MET A 72 -1.95 -1.27 -6.66
N MET A 73 -1.39 -2.47 -6.45
CA MET A 73 -1.78 -3.67 -7.18
C MET A 73 -3.21 -4.12 -6.88
N LEU A 74 -3.65 -4.03 -5.63
CA LEU A 74 -5.07 -4.31 -5.29
C LEU A 74 -6.01 -3.40 -6.06
N LYS A 75 -5.68 -2.11 -6.22
CA LYS A 75 -6.47 -1.17 -7.03
C LYS A 75 -6.42 -1.52 -8.52
N GLN A 76 -5.21 -1.76 -9.05
CA GLN A 76 -5.00 -2.06 -10.47
C GLN A 76 -5.71 -3.34 -10.90
N LEU A 77 -5.73 -4.36 -10.05
CA LEU A 77 -6.37 -5.64 -10.33
C LEU A 77 -7.85 -5.70 -9.91
N GLY A 78 -8.38 -4.63 -9.31
CA GLY A 78 -9.76 -4.61 -8.79
C GLY A 78 -10.01 -5.62 -7.66
N LEU A 79 -8.97 -5.96 -6.90
CA LEU A 79 -9.03 -6.96 -5.84
C LEU A 79 -9.42 -6.35 -4.49
N MET A 80 -10.19 -7.10 -3.71
CA MET A 80 -10.44 -6.78 -2.32
C MET A 80 -9.21 -7.13 -1.47
N ALA A 81 -8.86 -6.24 -0.54
CA ALA A 81 -7.78 -6.46 0.43
C ALA A 81 -8.17 -7.60 1.40
N ASN A 82 -7.82 -8.84 1.05
CA ASN A 82 -8.03 -10.02 1.88
C ASN A 82 -7.09 -11.16 1.45
N ARG A 83 -7.08 -12.27 2.20
CA ARG A 83 -6.17 -13.40 1.98
C ARG A 83 -6.32 -14.06 0.60
N ARG A 84 -7.47 -13.95 -0.07
CA ARG A 84 -7.66 -14.52 -1.43
C ARG A 84 -6.85 -13.79 -2.49
N ALA A 85 -6.42 -12.56 -2.21
CA ALA A 85 -5.55 -11.80 -3.10
C ALA A 85 -4.09 -12.30 -3.07
N ILE A 86 -3.67 -13.06 -2.04
CA ILE A 86 -2.27 -13.46 -1.84
C ILE A 86 -1.68 -14.18 -3.06
N PRO A 87 -2.31 -15.23 -3.64
CA PRO A 87 -1.71 -15.95 -4.76
C PRO A 87 -1.45 -15.06 -5.98
N LEU A 88 -2.39 -14.15 -6.28
CA LEU A 88 -2.25 -13.21 -7.39
C LEU A 88 -1.18 -12.16 -7.08
N LEU A 89 -1.21 -11.55 -5.90
CA LEU A 89 -0.21 -10.56 -5.49
C LEU A 89 1.20 -11.17 -5.44
N LEU A 90 1.35 -12.43 -5.06
CA LEU A 90 2.65 -13.11 -5.05
C LEU A 90 3.19 -13.29 -6.48
N ALA A 91 2.36 -13.79 -7.41
CA ALA A 91 2.77 -13.96 -8.80
C ALA A 91 3.14 -12.62 -9.46
N GLU A 92 2.41 -11.55 -9.15
CA GLU A 92 2.72 -10.20 -9.62
C GLU A 92 4.03 -9.67 -9.02
N LEU A 93 4.24 -9.89 -7.72
CA LEU A 93 5.44 -9.42 -7.02
C LEU A 93 6.68 -10.10 -7.58
N GLU A 94 6.63 -11.42 -7.77
CA GLU A 94 7.72 -12.17 -8.39
C GLU A 94 8.05 -11.58 -9.76
N ARG A 95 7.05 -11.36 -10.62
CA ARG A 95 7.28 -10.76 -11.94
C ARG A 95 7.92 -9.39 -11.86
N THR A 96 7.48 -8.53 -10.94
CA THR A 96 8.08 -7.21 -10.71
C THR A 96 9.55 -7.33 -10.30
N LEU A 97 9.87 -8.26 -9.39
CA LEU A 97 11.24 -8.46 -8.91
C LEU A 97 12.15 -9.07 -9.98
N TRP A 98 11.66 -10.02 -10.77
CA TRP A 98 12.42 -10.59 -11.90
C TRP A 98 12.72 -9.55 -12.99
N ALA A 99 11.74 -8.69 -13.31
CA ALA A 99 11.94 -7.62 -14.29
C ALA A 99 13.00 -6.60 -13.81
N TRP A 100 13.07 -6.36 -12.51
CA TRP A 100 14.12 -5.54 -11.91
C TRP A 100 15.49 -6.21 -11.98
N GLU A 101 15.57 -7.50 -11.60
CA GLU A 101 16.84 -8.23 -11.59
C GLU A 101 17.47 -8.27 -12.99
N ASP A 102 16.67 -8.53 -14.03
CA ASP A 102 17.14 -8.51 -15.42
C ASP A 102 17.70 -7.15 -15.83
N GLN A 103 17.09 -6.05 -15.38
CA GLN A 103 17.56 -4.68 -15.65
C GLN A 103 18.81 -4.29 -14.85
N ALA A 104 18.98 -4.84 -13.64
CA ALA A 104 20.13 -4.53 -12.79
C ALA A 104 21.44 -5.15 -13.28
N TRP A 105 21.36 -6.17 -14.15
CA TRP A 105 22.50 -6.89 -14.71
C TRP A 105 22.85 -6.50 -16.16
N GLN A 106 22.22 -5.46 -16.73
CA GLN A 106 22.58 -4.84 -18.02
C GLN A 106 23.39 -3.56 -17.82
#